data_AF-A0A929C5J5-F1
#
_entry.id   AF-A0A929C5J5-F1
#
_cell.length_a   1.000
_cell.length_b   1.000
_cell.length_c   1.000
_cell.angle_alpha   90.00
_cell.angle_beta   90.00
_cell.angle_gamma   90.00
#
_symmetry.space_group_name_H-M   'P 1'
#
loop_
_entity.id
_entity.type
_entity.pdbx_description
1 polymer ?
#
loop_
_entity_poly.entity_id
_entity_poly.type
_entity_poly.pdbx_seq_one_letter_code
_entity_poly.pdbx_strand_id
1 'polypeptide(L)'
;MKFPDNIKVFIKSFFDDKTIEKTSSQINPYLEIKKEKGKYILNSKNVNYSYGGLHKAFQKIFRKINLKEEKIKNVLILGFGAGSIASILLDEYK
;
A
#
# COMPACT_ATOMS: atom_id res chain seq x y z
N MET A 1 -5.86 -11.76 -2.55
CA MET A 1 -6.68 -11.79 -1.31
C MET A 1 -7.85 -10.82 -1.52
N LYS A 2 -9.09 -11.30 -1.58
CA LYS A 2 -10.28 -10.45 -1.72
C LYS A 2 -10.97 -10.39 -0.36
N PHE A 3 -10.94 -9.22 0.28
CA PHE A 3 -11.72 -9.01 1.50
C PHE A 3 -13.17 -8.80 1.09
N PRO A 4 -14.15 -9.44 1.74
CA PRO A 4 -15.55 -9.14 1.50
C PRO A 4 -15.82 -7.70 1.93
N ASP A 5 -15.88 -6.80 0.94
CA ASP A 5 -16.19 -5.39 1.13
C ASP A 5 -17.69 -5.25 1.41
N ASN A 6 -18.06 -5.45 2.68
CA ASN A 6 -19.42 -5.19 3.14
C ASN A 6 -19.65 -3.67 3.16
N ILE A 7 -20.67 -3.19 2.44
CA ILE A 7 -21.03 -1.76 2.36
C ILE A 7 -21.17 -1.11 3.74
N LYS A 8 -21.68 -1.84 4.74
CA LYS A 8 -21.81 -1.34 6.13
C LYS A 8 -20.44 -1.11 6.76
N VAL A 9 -19.47 -2.00 6.51
CA VAL A 9 -18.08 -1.85 6.99
C VAL A 9 -17.39 -0.69 6.29
N PHE A 10 -17.61 -0.55 4.98
CA PHE A 10 -17.09 0.57 4.21
C PHE A 10 -17.57 1.92 4.77
N ILE A 11 -18.89 2.11 4.93
CA ILE A 11 -19.46 3.37 5.42
C ILE A 11 -19.03 3.63 6.88
N LYS A 12 -19.06 2.61 7.75
CA LYS A 12 -18.65 2.78 9.15
C LYS A 12 -17.19 3.21 9.29
N SER A 13 -16.31 2.77 8.39
CA SER A 13 -14.88 3.12 8.42
C SER A 13 -14.57 4.61 8.25
N PHE A 14 -15.55 5.43 7.86
CA PHE A 14 -15.40 6.90 7.83
C PHE A 14 -15.59 7.56 9.20
N PHE A 15 -16.19 6.85 10.16
CA PHE A 15 -16.45 7.34 11.51
C PHE A 15 -15.55 6.68 12.56
N ASP A 16 -15.22 5.40 12.37
CA ASP A 16 -14.34 4.65 13.27
C ASP A 16 -13.60 3.55 12.50
N ASP A 17 -12.30 3.42 12.75
CA ASP A 17 -11.44 2.49 12.03
C ASP A 17 -11.76 1.05 12.44
N LYS A 18 -11.88 0.16 11.47
CA LYS A 18 -12.18 -1.25 11.74
C LYS A 18 -10.98 -2.13 11.46
N THR A 19 -10.46 -2.82 12.47
CA THR A 19 -9.54 -3.95 12.25
C THR A 19 -10.29 -5.06 11.51
N ILE A 20 -9.73 -5.49 10.40
CA ILE A 20 -10.25 -6.56 9.53
C ILE A 20 -9.55 -7.88 9.86
N GLU A 21 -8.23 -7.82 10.01
CA GLU A 21 -7.40 -8.99 10.28
C GLU A 21 -6.18 -8.58 11.09
N LYS A 22 -5.69 -9.49 11.93
CA LYS A 22 -4.43 -9.35 12.68
C LYS A 22 -3.64 -10.63 12.55
N THR A 23 -2.34 -10.47 12.37
CA THR A 23 -1.39 -11.59 12.32
C THR A 23 -0.06 -11.17 12.93
N SER A 24 0.85 -12.12 13.06
CA SER A 24 2.20 -11.90 13.57
C SER A 24 3.16 -12.89 12.92
N SER A 25 4.44 -12.54 12.92
CA SER A 25 5.53 -13.42 12.51
C SER A 25 6.74 -13.22 13.42
N GLN A 26 7.74 -14.09 13.28
CA GLN A 26 9.00 -13.97 14.03
C GLN A 26 9.69 -12.62 13.81
N ILE A 27 9.58 -12.05 12.61
CA ILE A 27 10.21 -10.77 12.24
C ILE A 27 9.28 -9.57 12.42
N ASN A 28 7.96 -9.76 12.36
CA ASN A 28 6.97 -8.72 12.58
C ASN A 28 5.99 -9.20 13.66
N PRO A 29 6.24 -8.88 14.94
CA PRO A 29 5.43 -9.39 16.05
C PRO A 29 3.99 -8.86 16.04
N TYR A 30 3.70 -7.85 15.22
CA TYR A 30 2.37 -7.31 15.04
C TYR A 30 2.19 -6.83 13.60
N LEU A 31 1.17 -7.36 12.94
CA LEU A 31 0.64 -6.87 11.67
C LEU A 31 -0.88 -6.82 11.73
N GLU A 32 -1.47 -5.76 11.20
CA GLU A 32 -2.92 -5.66 11.08
C GLU A 32 -3.33 -5.05 9.76
N ILE A 33 -4.48 -5.51 9.26
CA ILE A 33 -5.20 -4.85 8.18
C ILE A 33 -6.38 -4.13 8.80
N LYS A 34 -6.43 -2.82 8.58
CA LYS A 34 -7.54 -1.94 8.99
C LYS A 34 -8.28 -1.42 7.78
N LYS A 35 -9.59 -1.20 7.95
CA LYS A 35 -10.39 -0.37 7.06
C LYS A 35 -10.51 1.02 7.70
N GLU A 36 -9.86 2.02 7.12
CA GLU A 36 -9.93 3.42 7.50
C GLU A 36 -10.40 4.23 6.29
N LYS A 37 -11.42 5.08 6.48
CA LYS A 37 -11.94 6.01 5.44
C LYS A 37 -12.15 5.34 4.08
N GLY A 38 -12.76 4.16 4.09
CA GLY A 38 -13.06 3.38 2.90
C GLY A 38 -11.89 2.63 2.27
N LYS A 39 -10.69 2.67 2.86
CA LYS A 39 -9.48 2.05 2.32
C LYS A 39 -8.93 0.97 3.25
N TYR A 40 -8.32 -0.05 2.66
CA TYR A 40 -7.52 -1.01 3.41
C TYR A 40 -6.12 -0.44 3.64
N ILE A 41 -5.66 -0.53 4.89
CA ILE A 41 -4.34 -0.09 5.33
C ILE A 41 -3.67 -1.25 6.07
N LEU A 42 -2.42 -1.54 5.72
CA LEU A 42 -1.58 -2.50 6.41
C LEU A 42 -0.67 -1.75 7.39
N ASN A 43 -0.70 -2.14 8.67
CA ASN A 43 0.12 -1.55 9.71
C ASN A 43 0.94 -2.63 10.42
N SER A 44 2.17 -2.28 10.84
CA SER A 44 2.85 -2.95 11.96
C SER A 44 2.63 -2.16 13.25
N LYS A 45 3.29 -2.58 14.33
CA LYS A 45 3.19 -1.90 15.63
C LYS A 45 3.49 -0.40 15.56
N ASN A 46 4.48 -0.02 14.75
CA ASN A 46 5.04 1.33 14.74
C ASN A 46 5.07 1.97 13.34
N VAL A 47 4.61 1.27 12.30
CA VAL A 47 4.76 1.74 10.91
C VAL A 47 3.50 1.43 10.12
N ASN A 48 3.05 2.40 9.30
CA ASN A 48 2.05 2.15 8.27
C ASN A 48 2.75 1.80 6.95
N TYR A 49 2.31 0.72 6.31
CA TYR A 49 2.90 0.29 5.05
C TYR A 49 2.40 1.19 3.93
N SER A 50 3.34 1.70 3.13
CA SER A 50 3.07 2.67 2.09
C SER A 50 2.23 2.08 0.95
N TYR A 51 1.02 2.59 0.79
CA TYR A 51 0.14 2.37 -0.36
C TYR A 51 -0.87 3.54 -0.49
N GLY A 52 -1.59 3.64 -1.61
CA GLY A 52 -2.64 4.64 -1.81
C GLY A 52 -2.12 6.07 -1.97
N GLY A 53 -2.01 6.84 -0.89
CA GLY A 53 -1.60 8.26 -0.94
C GLY A 53 -0.16 8.42 -1.45
N LEU A 54 0.78 7.72 -0.81
CA LEU A 54 2.19 7.78 -1.19
C LEU A 54 2.43 7.14 -2.57
N HIS A 55 1.67 6.10 -2.92
CA HIS A 55 1.66 5.51 -4.27
C HIS A 55 1.37 6.58 -5.33
N LYS A 56 0.32 7.40 -5.15
CA LYS A 56 -0.01 8.52 -6.05
C LYS A 56 1.07 9.59 -6.09
N ALA A 57 1.75 9.84 -4.97
CA ALA A 57 2.86 10.78 -4.94
C ALA A 57 4.02 10.28 -5.82
N PHE A 58 4.40 8.99 -5.71
CA PHE A 58 5.44 8.39 -6.54
C PHE A 58 5.06 8.36 -8.02
N GLN A 59 3.82 8.02 -8.38
CA GLN A 59 3.35 8.14 -9.78
C GLN A 59 3.59 9.54 -10.35
N LYS A 60 3.32 10.60 -9.56
CA LYS A 60 3.55 11.99 -9.98
C LYS A 60 5.04 12.31 -10.11
N ILE A 61 5.86 11.85 -9.16
CA ILE A 61 7.31 12.08 -9.17
C ILE A 61 7.94 11.39 -10.38
N PHE A 62 7.62 10.11 -10.62
CA PHE A 62 8.14 9.35 -11.76
C PHE A 62 7.78 9.99 -13.10
N ARG A 63 6.56 10.54 -13.22
CA ARG A 63 6.17 11.30 -14.40
C ARG A 63 6.96 12.60 -14.52
N LYS A 64 7.18 13.31 -13.42
CA LYS A 64 7.90 14.59 -13.42
C LYS A 64 9.38 14.44 -13.81
N ILE A 65 9.99 13.32 -13.48
CA ILE A 65 11.39 13.00 -13.85
C ILE A 65 11.49 12.23 -15.17
N ASN A 66 10.38 12.10 -15.92
CA ASN A 66 10.30 11.35 -17.16
C ASN A 66 10.88 9.93 -17.07
N LEU A 67 10.65 9.24 -15.95
CA LEU A 67 11.28 7.94 -15.67
C LEU A 67 11.02 6.89 -16.77
N LYS A 68 9.90 7.01 -17.49
CA LYS A 68 9.54 6.12 -18.61
C LYS A 68 10.48 6.24 -19.82
N GLU A 69 11.09 7.40 -20.02
CA GLU A 69 12.01 7.65 -21.14
C GLU A 69 13.41 7.07 -20.86
N GLU A 70 13.70 6.83 -19.58
CA GLU A 70 14.94 6.19 -19.15
C GLU A 70 14.95 4.69 -19.50
N LYS A 71 16.01 4.22 -20.15
CA LYS A 71 16.20 2.80 -20.52
C LYS A 71 16.67 1.96 -19.33
N ILE A 72 15.97 2.05 -18.22
CA ILE A 72 16.31 1.35 -16.97
C ILE A 72 16.01 -0.14 -17.13
N LYS A 73 17.04 -0.98 -16.99
CA LYS A 73 16.91 -2.45 -17.08
C LYS A 73 16.79 -3.12 -15.72
N ASN A 74 17.41 -2.56 -14.70
CA ASN A 74 17.50 -3.14 -13.37
C ASN A 74 17.22 -2.06 -12.32
N VAL A 75 16.38 -2.38 -11.34
CA VAL A 75 16.04 -1.50 -10.23
C VAL A 75 16.22 -2.26 -8.92
N LEU A 76 16.93 -1.65 -7.96
CA LEU A 76 16.99 -2.14 -6.59
C LEU A 76 15.98 -1.39 -5.75
N ILE A 77 15.02 -2.12 -5.18
CA ILE A 77 14.06 -1.57 -4.21
C ILE A 77 14.55 -1.93 -2.82
N LEU A 78 14.91 -0.92 -2.02
CA LEU A 78 15.30 -1.10 -0.62
C LEU A 78 14.08 -0.96 0.28
N GLY A 79 13.85 -1.97 1.12
CA GLY A 79 12.53 -2.22 1.68
C GLY A 79 11.62 -2.88 0.63
N PHE A 80 10.32 -2.89 0.90
CA PHE A 80 9.33 -3.35 -0.09
C PHE A 80 7.92 -2.92 0.27
N GLY A 81 7.70 -2.56 1.54
CA GLY A 81 6.42 -2.04 1.99
C GLY A 81 5.28 -2.98 1.61
N ALA A 82 4.17 -2.40 1.16
CA ALA A 82 3.04 -3.15 0.58
C ALA A 82 3.18 -3.35 -0.95
N GLY A 83 4.40 -3.30 -1.49
CA GLY A 83 4.67 -3.48 -2.93
C GLY A 83 4.34 -2.28 -3.81
N SER A 84 4.08 -1.10 -3.24
CA SER A 84 3.63 0.08 -3.99
C SER A 84 4.54 0.46 -5.15
N ILE A 85 5.85 0.60 -4.91
CA ILE A 85 6.81 1.03 -5.96
C ILE A 85 6.94 -0.03 -7.05
N ALA A 86 7.02 -1.30 -6.65
CA ALA A 86 7.11 -2.40 -7.59
C ALA A 86 5.90 -2.45 -8.52
N SER A 87 4.68 -2.27 -7.99
CA SER A 87 3.46 -2.24 -8.81
C SER A 87 3.45 -1.06 -9.80
N ILE A 88 3.85 0.16 -9.37
CA ILE A 88 3.98 1.30 -10.30
C ILE A 88 4.93 0.96 -11.45
N LEU A 89 6.11 0.42 -11.14
CA LEU A 89 7.16 0.16 -12.13
C LEU A 89 6.82 -1.00 -13.08
N LEU A 90 6.17 -2.06 -12.59
CA LEU A 90 5.93 -3.28 -13.37
C LEU A 90 4.58 -3.29 -14.10
N ASP A 91 3.54 -2.76 -13.44
CA ASP A 91 2.16 -2.88 -13.91
C ASP A 91 1.70 -1.62 -14.65
N GLU A 92 2.17 -0.45 -14.22
CA GLU A 92 1.65 0.85 -14.69
C GLU A 92 2.60 1.58 -15.65
N TYR A 93 3.91 1.45 -15.42
CA TYR A 93 4.96 2.03 -16.27
C TYR A 93 5.51 0.98 -17.25
N LYS A 94 4.70 0.65 -18.27
CA LYS A 94 5.15 -0.08 -19.47
C LYS A 94 5.42 0.89 -20.61
#